data_AF-A0A1C3JAW5-F1
#
_entry.id   AF-A0A1C3JAW5-F1
#
_cell.length_a   1.000
_cell.length_b   1.000
_cell.length_c   1.000
_cell.angle_alpha   90.00
_cell.angle_beta   90.00
_cell.angle_gamma   90.00
#
_symmetry.space_group_name_H-M   'P 1'
#
loop_
_entity.id
_entity.type
_entity.pdbx_description
1 polymer ?
#
loop_
_entity_poly.entity_id
_entity_poly.type
_entity_poly.pdbx_seq_one_letter_code
_entity_poly.pdbx_strand_id
1 'polypeptide(L)'
;MTIDDKAGKVTNIQHIIGKKPILAVGNSDGDQAMMQWATSQPNSMAMIVHHTDAEREWQYDRKSHVGKLDKALDEANSREDWTLIDMKSDWCEVY
;
A
#
# COMPACT_ATOMS: atom_id res chain seq x y z
N MET A 1 13.46 -16.95 7.56
CA MET A 1 13.03 -16.62 6.18
C MET A 1 11.88 -15.65 6.33
N THR A 2 12.13 -14.35 6.24
CA THR A 2 11.09 -13.31 6.37
C THR A 2 10.33 -13.24 5.05
N ILE A 3 9.05 -13.58 5.07
CA ILE A 3 8.16 -13.47 3.91
C ILE A 3 7.62 -12.04 3.88
N ASP A 4 8.10 -11.21 2.94
CA ASP A 4 7.66 -9.82 2.77
C ASP A 4 6.62 -9.70 1.64
N ASP A 5 5.63 -10.59 1.64
CA ASP A 5 4.53 -10.54 0.67
C ASP A 5 3.21 -10.98 1.35
N LYS A 6 2.13 -10.24 1.08
CA LYS A 6 0.75 -10.52 1.53
C LYS A 6 0.67 -10.82 3.03
N ALA A 7 0.08 -11.98 3.38
CA ALA A 7 -0.10 -12.42 4.75
C ALA A 7 1.23 -12.65 5.50
N GLY A 8 2.35 -12.82 4.78
CA GLY A 8 3.67 -12.87 5.36
C GLY A 8 4.05 -11.57 6.07
N LYS A 9 3.67 -10.41 5.50
CA LYS A 9 3.90 -9.10 6.11
C LYS A 9 3.21 -8.97 7.47
N VAL A 10 1.92 -9.33 7.53
CA VAL A 10 1.13 -9.31 8.77
C VAL A 10 1.78 -10.19 9.84
N THR A 11 2.17 -11.41 9.46
CA THR A 11 2.80 -12.37 10.38
C THR A 11 4.13 -11.84 10.91
N ASN A 12 4.97 -11.26 10.04
CA ASN A 12 6.26 -10.70 10.44
C ASN A 12 6.10 -9.48 11.36
N ILE A 13 5.16 -8.58 11.08
CA ILE A 13 4.93 -7.41 11.94
C ILE A 13 4.51 -7.87 13.34
N GLN A 14 3.56 -8.80 13.44
CA GLN A 14 3.13 -9.32 14.73
C GLN A 14 4.27 -10.07 15.46
N HIS A 15 5.10 -10.82 14.74
CA HIS A 15 6.20 -11.58 15.34
C HIS A 15 7.36 -10.70 15.80
N ILE A 16 7.75 -9.70 15.00
CA ILE A 16 8.94 -8.87 15.24
C ILE A 16 8.60 -7.65 16.10
N ILE A 17 7.52 -6.94 15.77
CA ILE A 17 7.13 -5.68 16.43
C ILE A 17 6.17 -5.94 17.58
N GLY A 18 5.31 -6.96 17.47
CA GLY A 18 4.34 -7.33 18.51
C GLY A 18 3.19 -6.34 18.69
N LYS A 19 3.07 -5.36 17.78
CA LYS A 19 2.04 -4.33 17.82
C LYS A 19 1.42 -4.14 16.44
N LYS A 20 0.12 -3.87 16.46
CA LYS A 20 -0.65 -3.58 15.26
C LYS A 20 -0.46 -2.12 14.83
N PRO A 21 -0.02 -1.84 13.59
CA PRO A 21 0.22 -0.47 13.13
C PRO A 21 -1.07 0.36 13.08
N ILE A 22 -0.96 1.65 13.41
CA ILE A 22 -2.05 2.64 13.19
C ILE A 22 -2.00 3.27 11.79
N LEU A 23 -0.86 3.15 11.10
CA LEU A 23 -0.66 3.60 9.73
C LEU A 23 0.07 2.50 8.96
N ALA A 24 -0.42 2.16 7.77
CA ALA A 24 0.25 1.30 6.81
C ALA A 24 0.34 1.99 5.46
N VAL A 25 1.53 2.04 4.87
CA VAL A 25 1.74 2.61 3.53
C VAL A 25 2.25 1.51 2.60
N GLY A 26 1.63 1.36 1.44
CA GLY A 26 2.00 0.38 0.42
C GLY A 26 1.97 0.97 -0.98
N ASN A 27 2.31 0.18 -1.99
CA ASN A 27 2.23 0.58 -3.40
C ASN A 27 1.81 -0.57 -4.33
N SER A 28 1.47 -1.75 -3.78
CA SER A 28 1.17 -2.94 -4.57
C SER A 28 0.11 -3.83 -3.91
N ASP A 29 -0.41 -4.80 -4.68
CA ASP A 29 -1.30 -5.85 -4.15
C ASP A 29 -0.62 -6.72 -3.07
N GLY A 30 0.71 -6.74 -3.01
CA GLY A 30 1.47 -7.43 -1.94
C GLY A 30 1.30 -6.77 -0.58
N ASP A 31 0.93 -5.49 -0.53
CA ASP A 31 0.73 -4.71 0.69
C ASP A 31 -0.72 -4.79 1.21
N GLN A 32 -1.65 -5.27 0.39
CA GLN A 32 -3.09 -5.26 0.67
C GLN A 32 -3.40 -5.87 2.04
N ALA A 33 -2.83 -7.04 2.35
CA ALA A 33 -3.09 -7.72 3.62
C ALA A 33 -2.54 -6.96 4.84
N MET A 34 -1.40 -6.28 4.70
CA MET A 34 -0.84 -5.43 5.76
C MET A 34 -1.75 -4.22 6.00
N MET A 35 -2.20 -3.58 4.93
CA MET A 35 -3.09 -2.42 5.00
C MET A 35 -4.45 -2.81 5.60
N GLN A 36 -5.06 -3.91 5.14
CA GLN A 36 -6.31 -4.45 5.68
C GLN A 36 -6.17 -4.78 7.16
N TRP A 37 -5.06 -5.39 7.56
CA TRP A 37 -4.81 -5.67 8.96
C TRP A 37 -4.72 -4.37 9.74
N ALA A 38 -3.85 -3.44 9.36
CA ALA A 38 -3.69 -2.15 10.04
C ALA A 38 -5.04 -1.44 10.22
N THR A 39 -5.86 -1.35 9.18
CA THR A 39 -7.15 -0.64 9.25
C THR A 39 -8.32 -1.44 9.84
N SER A 40 -8.08 -2.67 10.29
CA SER A 40 -9.10 -3.45 11.02
C SER A 40 -9.22 -3.05 12.51
N GLN A 41 -8.68 -1.89 12.91
CA GLN A 41 -8.80 -1.32 14.25
C GLN A 41 -9.25 0.16 14.20
N PRO A 42 -9.92 0.69 15.23
CA PRO A 42 -10.30 2.11 15.27
C PRO A 42 -9.09 3.05 15.21
N ASN A 43 -9.30 4.27 14.74
CA ASN A 43 -8.30 5.34 14.70
C ASN A 43 -7.01 4.94 13.95
N SER A 44 -7.17 4.27 12.81
CA SER A 44 -6.08 3.85 11.95
C SER A 44 -6.39 4.21 10.49
N MET A 45 -5.36 4.22 9.66
CA MET A 45 -5.48 4.53 8.24
C MET A 45 -4.47 3.73 7.41
N ALA A 46 -4.75 3.60 6.12
CA ALA A 46 -3.78 3.13 5.16
C ALA A 46 -3.60 4.14 4.02
N MET A 47 -2.44 4.13 3.39
CA MET A 47 -2.15 4.94 2.22
C MET A 47 -1.53 4.08 1.15
N ILE A 48 -1.87 4.34 -0.11
CA ILE A 48 -1.31 3.61 -1.23
C ILE A 48 -0.77 4.57 -2.29
N VAL A 49 0.50 4.37 -2.64
CA VAL A 49 1.16 5.17 -3.67
C VAL A 49 0.78 4.60 -5.03
N HIS A 50 0.07 5.40 -5.82
CA HIS A 50 -0.21 5.10 -7.22
C HIS A 50 0.85 5.76 -8.09
N HIS A 51 1.66 4.92 -8.73
CA HIS A 51 2.72 5.37 -9.61
C HIS A 51 2.15 5.85 -10.95
N THR A 52 1.69 7.10 -10.99
CA THR A 52 1.02 7.73 -12.14
C THR A 52 1.94 8.59 -13.00
N ASP A 53 3.15 8.89 -12.52
CA ASP A 53 4.07 9.84 -13.13
C ASP A 53 5.16 9.19 -13.99
N ALA A 54 4.89 9.04 -15.29
CA ALA A 54 5.88 8.52 -16.25
C ALA A 54 6.98 9.52 -16.64
N GLU A 55 6.84 10.81 -16.28
CA GLU A 55 7.78 11.86 -16.68
C GLU A 55 8.88 12.05 -15.65
N ARG A 56 8.50 12.00 -14.36
CA ARG A 56 9.41 12.15 -13.23
C ARG A 56 9.79 10.81 -12.60
N GLU A 57 9.00 9.76 -12.82
CA GLU A 57 9.26 8.40 -12.35
C GLU A 57 8.75 7.35 -13.36
N TRP A 58 8.31 6.19 -12.87
CA TRP A 58 7.67 5.15 -13.66
C TRP A 58 6.15 5.23 -13.52
N GLN A 59 5.44 4.90 -14.61
CA GLN A 59 3.99 4.68 -14.56
C GLN A 59 3.70 3.19 -14.65
N TYR A 60 3.11 2.64 -13.59
CA TYR A 60 2.74 1.22 -13.56
C TYR A 60 1.59 0.95 -12.58
N ASP A 61 0.68 0.07 -13.00
CA ASP A 61 -0.53 -0.28 -12.25
C ASP A 61 -0.87 -1.79 -12.40
N ARG A 62 -2.03 -2.10 -12.99
CA ARG A 62 -2.63 -3.43 -13.14
C ARG A 62 -1.84 -4.36 -14.05
N LYS A 63 -1.07 -3.81 -15.00
CA LYS A 63 -0.32 -4.61 -16.00
C LYS A 63 1.15 -4.83 -15.63
N SER A 64 1.59 -4.31 -14.48
CA SER A 64 2.98 -4.47 -14.08
C SER A 64 3.30 -5.91 -13.68
N HIS A 65 4.47 -6.41 -14.08
CA HIS A 65 4.98 -7.71 -13.64
C HIS A 65 5.65 -7.63 -12.26
N VAL A 66 6.06 -6.44 -11.82
CA VAL A 66 6.64 -6.15 -10.51
C VAL A 66 5.83 -5.02 -9.87
N GLY A 67 5.39 -5.17 -8.62
CA GLY A 67 4.58 -4.14 -7.96
C GLY A 67 3.19 -3.96 -8.58
N LYS A 68 2.57 -5.04 -9.08
CA LYS A 68 1.21 -5.01 -9.61
C LYS A 68 0.26 -4.37 -8.59
N LEU A 69 -0.46 -3.35 -9.03
CA LEU A 69 -1.43 -2.61 -8.23
C LEU A 69 -2.80 -2.68 -8.93
N ASP A 70 -3.67 -3.56 -8.44
CA ASP A 70 -4.93 -3.92 -9.08
C ASP A 70 -6.04 -4.04 -8.05
N LYS A 71 -5.97 -5.05 -7.18
CA LYS A 71 -6.97 -5.27 -6.12
C LYS A 71 -6.87 -4.23 -5.02
N ALA A 72 -5.64 -3.87 -4.63
CA ALA A 72 -5.44 -2.86 -3.60
C ALA A 72 -5.88 -1.47 -4.09
N LEU A 73 -5.78 -1.21 -5.41
CA LEU A 73 -6.31 0.00 -6.02
C LEU A 73 -7.84 0.04 -5.99
N ASP A 74 -8.50 -1.06 -6.35
CA ASP A 74 -9.97 -1.15 -6.27
C ASP A 74 -10.46 -0.95 -4.82
N GLU A 75 -9.77 -1.56 -3.86
CA GLU A 75 -10.11 -1.42 -2.45
C GLU A 75 -9.91 0.01 -1.94
N ALA A 76 -8.78 0.64 -2.27
CA ALA A 76 -8.50 2.03 -1.90
C ALA A 76 -9.57 3.01 -2.40
N ASN A 77 -10.13 2.78 -3.60
CA ASN A 77 -11.22 3.60 -4.14
C ASN A 77 -12.58 3.35 -3.49
N SER A 78 -12.74 2.26 -2.72
CA SER A 78 -14.01 1.86 -2.11
C SER A 78 -14.10 2.13 -0.60
N ARG A 79 -12.98 2.53 0.02
CA ARG A 79 -12.83 2.65 1.47
C ARG A 79 -12.52 4.08 1.88
N GLU A 80 -13.10 4.52 3.00
CA GLU A 80 -12.84 5.86 3.55
C GLU A 80 -11.54 5.94 4.38
N ASP A 81 -11.08 4.81 4.91
CA ASP A 81 -9.88 4.70 5.76
C ASP A 81 -8.59 4.45 4.95
N TRP A 82 -8.70 4.42 3.61
CA TRP A 82 -7.58 4.24 2.69
C TRP A 82 -7.43 5.48 1.81
N THR A 83 -6.23 6.04 1.77
CA THR A 83 -5.92 7.19 0.91
C THR A 83 -5.10 6.74 -0.30
N LEU A 84 -5.64 6.96 -1.50
CA LEU A 84 -4.92 6.81 -2.75
C LEU A 84 -4.11 8.08 -3.03
N ILE A 85 -2.79 7.96 -3.12
CA ILE A 85 -1.87 9.05 -3.46
C ILE A 85 -1.59 8.96 -4.95
N ASP A 86 -1.93 10.00 -5.70
CA ASP A 86 -1.55 10.12 -7.11
C ASP A 86 -0.22 10.88 -7.20
N MET A 87 0.85 10.15 -7.51
CA MET A 87 2.20 10.72 -7.47
C MET A 87 2.36 11.93 -8.41
N LYS A 88 1.70 11.90 -9.57
CA LYS A 88 1.78 12.97 -10.56
C LYS A 88 1.15 14.26 -10.03
N SER A 89 -0.02 14.17 -9.40
CA SER A 89 -0.73 15.37 -8.92
C SER A 89 -0.31 15.81 -7.53
N ASP A 90 0.04 14.88 -6.64
CA ASP A 90 0.11 15.15 -5.21
C ASP A 90 1.54 15.47 -4.74
N TRP A 91 2.56 15.03 -5.49
CA TRP A 91 3.96 15.26 -5.11
C TRP A 91 4.55 16.45 -5.89
N CYS A 92 5.09 17.42 -5.15
CA CYS A 92 5.77 18.58 -5.73
C CYS A 92 7.07 18.19 -6.46
N GLU A 93 7.81 17.22 -5.92
CA GLU A 93 9.10 16.78 -6.43
C GLU A 93 9.23 15.25 -6.34
N VAL A 94 9.95 14.66 -7.31
CA VAL A 94 10.31 13.24 -7.39
C VAL A 94 11.77 13.16 -7.86
N TYR A 95 12.54 12.19 -7.38
CA TYR A 95 14.00 12.10 -7.58
C TYR A 95 14.44 10.76 -8.19
#